data_AF-A0A3D3ZUR0-F1
#
_entry.id   AF-A0A3D3ZUR0-F1
#
_cell.length_a   1.000
_cell.length_b   1.000
_cell.length_c   1.000
_cell.angle_alpha   90.00
_cell.angle_beta   90.00
_cell.angle_gamma   90.00
#
_symmetry.space_group_name_H-M   'P 1'
#
loop_
_entity.id
_entity.type
_entity.pdbx_description
1 polymer ?
#
loop_
_entity_poly.entity_id
_entity_poly.type
_entity_poly.pdbx_seq_one_letter_code
_entity_poly.pdbx_strand_id
1 'polypeptide(L)'
;MVNDKILAQFLQKPPDARKKMWFGAMKISQTGKEEYAQEAARMLDQYEAIELAGKRPEASELVGALMFEPHGHGFVSFGYAEGEMVASIRKTEQHRHEGNRVYQVNVLGRTMPETCRSIEEARELGAFEYDKQSGDAS
;
A
#
# COMPACT_ATOMS: atom_id res chain seq x y z
N MET A 1 -11.42 13.71 0.12
CA MET A 1 -12.19 13.70 1.38
C MET A 1 -12.43 12.24 1.74
N VAL A 2 -11.95 11.76 2.88
CA VAL A 2 -12.16 10.37 3.33
C VAL A 2 -13.65 10.21 3.66
N ASN A 3 -14.26 9.08 3.29
CA ASN A 3 -15.66 8.82 3.64
C ASN A 3 -15.76 8.47 5.13
N ASP A 4 -16.31 9.37 5.93
CA ASP A 4 -16.42 9.23 7.39
C ASP A 4 -17.10 7.93 7.84
N LYS A 5 -18.03 7.40 7.04
CA LYS A 5 -18.71 6.12 7.32
C LYS A 5 -17.75 4.93 7.16
N ILE A 6 -16.89 4.95 6.15
CA ILE A 6 -15.91 3.89 5.89
C ILE A 6 -14.80 3.94 6.94
N LEU A 7 -14.32 5.15 7.28
CA LEU A 7 -13.38 5.39 8.37
C LEU A 7 -13.89 4.85 9.71
N ALA A 8 -15.11 5.23 10.10
CA ALA A 8 -15.71 4.77 11.35
C ALA A 8 -15.86 3.24 11.39
N GLN A 9 -16.32 2.62 10.30
CA GLN A 9 -16.45 1.17 10.21
C GLN A 9 -15.10 0.45 10.27
N PHE A 10 -14.06 0.98 9.61
CA PHE A 10 -12.74 0.38 9.60
C PHE A 10 -12.08 0.46 10.98
N LEU A 11 -12.04 1.65 11.59
CA LEU A 11 -11.37 1.87 12.88
C LEU A 11 -12.07 1.19 14.07
N GLN A 12 -13.38 0.99 14.03
CA GLN A 12 -14.12 0.30 15.11
C GLN A 12 -13.87 -1.22 15.14
N LYS A 13 -13.32 -1.80 14.07
CA LYS A 13 -13.10 -3.26 13.98
C LYS A 13 -11.76 -3.66 14.63
N PRO A 14 -11.67 -4.87 15.21
CA PRO A 14 -10.40 -5.43 15.64
C PRO A 14 -9.46 -5.68 14.43
N PRO A 15 -8.14 -5.77 14.64
CA PRO A 15 -7.15 -5.91 13.56
C PRO A 15 -7.46 -7.02 12.54
N ASP A 16 -7.88 -8.20 13.00
CA ASP A 16 -8.21 -9.33 12.12
C ASP A 16 -9.43 -9.07 11.23
N ALA A 17 -10.39 -8.28 11.71
CA ALA A 17 -11.56 -7.92 10.92
C ALA A 17 -11.22 -6.84 9.89
N ARG A 18 -10.38 -5.86 10.25
CA ARG A 18 -9.83 -4.87 9.28
C ARG A 18 -9.09 -5.56 8.15
N LYS A 19 -8.26 -6.55 8.51
CA LYS A 19 -7.54 -7.41 7.57
C LYS A 19 -8.49 -8.11 6.58
N LYS A 20 -9.56 -8.73 7.08
CA LYS A 20 -10.55 -9.40 6.22
C LYS A 20 -11.25 -8.41 5.28
N MET A 21 -11.59 -7.21 5.76
CA MET A 21 -12.20 -6.16 4.94
C MET A 21 -11.27 -5.70 3.82
N TRP A 22 -9.99 -5.45 4.14
CA TRP A 22 -8.98 -5.07 3.16
C TRP A 22 -8.81 -6.10 2.05
N PHE A 23 -8.54 -7.37 2.41
CA PHE A 23 -8.35 -8.43 1.42
C PHE A 23 -9.64 -8.76 0.64
N GLY A 24 -10.81 -8.59 1.27
CA GLY A 24 -12.09 -8.71 0.58
C GLY A 24 -12.24 -7.67 -0.53
N ALA A 25 -11.91 -6.40 -0.24
CA ALA A 25 -11.95 -5.32 -1.23
C ALA A 25 -10.94 -5.55 -2.37
N MET A 26 -9.70 -5.95 -2.06
CA MET A 26 -8.69 -6.32 -3.07
C MET A 26 -9.23 -7.39 -4.04
N LYS A 27 -9.79 -8.49 -3.50
CA LYS A 27 -10.32 -9.58 -4.32
C LYS A 27 -11.43 -9.11 -5.25
N ILE A 28 -12.36 -8.28 -4.76
CA ILE A 28 -13.45 -7.73 -5.56
C ILE A 28 -12.90 -6.80 -6.65
N SER A 29 -11.93 -5.96 -6.34
CA SER A 29 -11.30 -5.05 -7.30
C SER A 29 -10.66 -5.79 -8.48
N GLN A 30 -10.04 -6.95 -8.24
CA GLN A 30 -9.35 -7.73 -9.27
C GLN A 30 -10.27 -8.68 -10.05
N THR A 31 -11.34 -9.20 -9.44
CA THR A 31 -12.11 -10.33 -9.99
C THR A 31 -13.63 -10.11 -10.05
N GLY A 32 -14.11 -8.98 -9.55
CA GLY A 32 -15.53 -8.65 -9.48
C GLY A 32 -16.13 -8.15 -10.79
N LYS A 33 -17.46 -8.01 -10.81
CA LYS A 33 -18.15 -7.21 -11.83
C LYS A 33 -17.65 -5.77 -11.77
N GLU A 34 -17.62 -5.09 -12.92
CA GLU A 34 -17.08 -3.74 -13.06
C GLU A 34 -17.63 -2.75 -12.01
N GLU A 35 -18.94 -2.76 -11.77
CA GLU A 35 -19.61 -1.93 -10.77
C GLU A 35 -19.07 -2.11 -9.34
N TYR A 36 -18.71 -3.34 -8.97
CA TYR A 36 -18.16 -3.67 -7.66
C TYR A 36 -16.65 -3.44 -7.62
N ALA A 37 -15.95 -3.66 -8.73
CA ALA A 37 -14.51 -3.46 -8.83
C ALA A 37 -14.12 -1.99 -8.64
N GLN A 38 -14.89 -1.06 -9.24
CA GLN A 38 -14.69 0.37 -9.07
C GLN A 38 -14.94 0.83 -7.62
N GLU A 39 -16.02 0.35 -6.99
CA GLU A 39 -16.30 0.67 -5.60
C GLU A 39 -15.25 0.09 -4.65
N ALA A 40 -14.77 -1.13 -4.92
CA ALA A 40 -13.72 -1.76 -4.14
C ALA A 40 -12.37 -1.04 -4.26
N ALA A 41 -12.01 -0.57 -5.47
CA ALA A 41 -10.83 0.27 -5.68
C ALA A 41 -10.93 1.57 -4.85
N ARG A 42 -12.09 2.22 -4.89
CA ARG A 42 -12.38 3.41 -4.10
C ARG A 42 -12.26 3.15 -2.59
N MET A 43 -12.72 2.00 -2.10
CA MET A 43 -12.57 1.61 -0.69
C MET A 43 -11.11 1.41 -0.31
N LEU A 44 -10.30 0.80 -1.17
CA LEU A 44 -8.86 0.59 -0.94
C LEU A 44 -8.11 1.91 -0.85
N ASP A 45 -8.37 2.85 -1.77
CA ASP A 45 -7.77 4.18 -1.74
C ASP A 45 -8.15 4.93 -0.45
N GLN A 46 -9.39 4.77 0.02
CA GLN A 46 -9.81 5.35 1.29
C GLN A 46 -9.11 4.69 2.48
N TYR A 47 -8.99 3.36 2.51
CA TYR A 47 -8.26 2.69 3.58
C TYR A 47 -6.79 3.10 3.60
N GLU A 48 -6.15 3.26 2.45
CA GLU A 48 -4.79 3.78 2.36
C GLU A 48 -4.69 5.22 2.90
N ALA A 49 -5.61 6.10 2.52
CA ALA A 49 -5.64 7.47 3.04
C ALA A 49 -5.83 7.52 4.57
N ILE A 50 -6.59 6.57 5.14
CA ILE A 50 -6.76 6.41 6.58
C ILE A 50 -5.45 5.97 7.25
N GLU A 51 -4.79 4.96 6.67
CA GLU A 51 -3.50 4.48 7.15
C GLU A 51 -2.45 5.60 7.11
N LEU A 52 -2.42 6.40 6.04
CA LEU A 52 -1.55 7.56 5.86
C LEU A 52 -1.81 8.66 6.91
N ALA A 53 -3.07 8.90 7.29
CA ALA A 53 -3.45 9.91 8.28
C ALA A 53 -3.21 9.47 9.74
N GLY A 54 -2.84 8.21 9.98
CA GLY A 54 -2.54 7.69 11.31
C GLY A 54 -1.28 8.31 11.93
N LYS A 55 -1.10 8.14 13.25
CA LYS A 55 0.16 8.49 13.92
C LYS A 55 1.22 7.46 13.57
N ARG A 56 2.21 7.85 12.75
CA ARG A 56 3.18 6.92 12.16
C ARG A 56 4.51 6.94 12.93
N PRO A 57 5.24 5.81 13.00
CA PRO A 57 6.63 5.83 13.40
C PRO A 57 7.44 6.68 12.42
N GLU A 58 8.53 7.29 12.88
CA GLU A 58 9.41 8.05 12.00
C GLU A 58 10.01 7.15 10.92
N ALA A 59 9.95 7.61 9.67
CA ALA A 59 10.57 6.94 8.55
C ALA A 59 12.08 6.82 8.83
N SER A 60 12.60 5.61 8.79
CA SER A 60 13.92 5.29 9.37
C SER A 60 14.75 4.33 8.52
N GLU A 61 14.20 3.85 7.40
CA GLU A 61 14.89 2.94 6.49
C GLU A 61 15.05 3.58 5.11
N LEU A 62 16.28 3.89 4.73
CA LEU A 62 16.60 4.44 3.40
C LEU A 62 16.82 3.30 2.39
N VAL A 63 16.09 3.34 1.28
CA VAL A 63 16.22 2.41 0.14
C VAL A 63 16.31 3.24 -1.14
N GLY A 64 17.47 3.26 -1.79
CA GLY A 64 17.72 4.19 -2.91
C GLY A 64 17.52 5.65 -2.46
N ALA A 65 16.75 6.42 -3.22
CA ALA A 65 16.37 7.80 -2.87
C ALA A 65 15.18 7.91 -1.90
N LEU A 66 14.49 6.81 -1.56
CA LEU A 66 13.27 6.83 -0.77
C LEU A 66 13.51 6.44 0.68
N MET A 67 12.90 7.19 1.60
CA MET A 67 12.80 6.82 3.01
C MET A 67 11.48 6.09 3.25
N PHE A 68 11.56 4.86 3.76
CA PHE A 68 10.41 4.05 4.12
C PHE A 68 10.21 3.99 5.63
N GLU A 69 8.96 3.82 6.04
CA GLU A 69 8.63 3.45 7.41
C GLU A 69 9.01 2.01 7.72
N PRO A 70 9.37 1.69 8.98
CA PRO A 70 9.50 0.32 9.45
C PRO A 70 8.23 -0.47 9.12
N HIS A 71 8.37 -1.70 8.64
CA HIS A 71 7.22 -2.55 8.31
C HIS A 71 6.48 -3.01 9.57
N GLY A 72 5.71 -2.12 10.18
CA GLY A 72 4.97 -2.37 11.41
C GLY A 72 3.52 -2.74 11.12
N HIS A 73 3.22 -4.03 10.99
CA HIS A 73 1.86 -4.63 10.93
C HIS A 73 0.82 -4.07 9.93
N GLY A 74 1.10 -2.96 9.26
CA GLY A 74 0.20 -2.25 8.36
C GLY A 74 -0.04 -3.00 7.06
N PHE A 75 -1.18 -2.72 6.43
CA PHE A 75 -1.54 -3.24 5.11
C PHE A 75 -0.87 -2.44 3.99
N VAL A 76 -0.31 -1.28 4.34
CA VAL A 76 0.39 -0.38 3.44
C VAL A 76 1.70 0.08 4.07
N SER A 77 2.75 0.21 3.27
CA SER A 77 4.00 0.91 3.60
C SER A 77 4.15 2.09 2.65
N PHE A 78 4.73 3.20 3.12
CA PHE A 78 4.84 4.44 2.35
C PHE A 78 6.30 4.83 2.20
N GLY A 79 6.65 5.31 1.02
CA GLY A 79 7.96 5.85 0.67
C GLY A 79 7.88 7.35 0.49
N TYR A 80 8.85 8.04 1.07
CA TYR A 80 8.91 9.49 1.11
C TYR A 80 10.20 10.02 0.46
N ALA A 81 10.08 11.12 -0.28
CA ALA A 81 11.18 11.91 -0.79
C ALA A 81 10.94 13.37 -0.43
N GLU A 82 11.96 14.05 0.12
CA GLU A 82 11.85 15.46 0.55
C GLU A 82 10.68 15.76 1.51
N GLY A 83 10.22 14.75 2.26
CA GLY A 83 9.08 14.85 3.17
C GLY A 83 7.71 14.63 2.52
N GLU A 84 7.65 14.45 1.20
CA GLU A 84 6.43 14.13 0.46
C GLU A 84 6.28 12.62 0.24
N MET A 85 5.05 12.11 0.35
CA MET A 85 4.75 10.72 0.04
C MET A 85 4.69 10.54 -1.48
N VAL A 86 5.63 9.76 -2.02
CA VAL A 86 5.80 9.55 -3.46
C VAL A 86 5.58 8.09 -3.87
N ALA A 87 5.58 7.17 -2.91
CA ALA A 87 5.31 5.77 -3.14
C ALA A 87 4.43 5.14 -2.05
N SER A 88 3.63 4.16 -2.42
CA SER A 88 2.91 3.29 -1.48
C SER A 88 2.96 1.84 -1.90
N ILE A 89 3.05 0.94 -0.93
CA ILE A 89 3.16 -0.50 -1.14
C ILE A 89 2.01 -1.16 -0.40
N ARG A 90 1.07 -1.73 -1.15
CA ARG A 90 -0.09 -2.45 -0.61
C ARG A 90 0.22 -3.93 -0.54
N LYS A 91 -0.13 -4.56 0.57
CA LYS A 91 -0.12 -6.02 0.67
C LYS A 91 -1.40 -6.59 0.05
N THR A 92 -1.27 -7.41 -0.98
CA THR A 92 -2.41 -7.94 -1.74
C THR A 92 -2.74 -9.38 -1.38
N GLU A 93 -1.74 -10.18 -1.00
CA GLU A 93 -1.96 -11.56 -0.52
C GLU A 93 -1.10 -11.95 0.70
N GLN A 94 -1.56 -12.99 1.41
CA GLN A 94 -0.86 -13.64 2.51
C GLN A 94 -0.87 -15.16 2.33
N HIS A 95 0.07 -15.72 1.56
CA HIS A 95 0.27 -17.16 1.62
C HIS A 95 0.88 -17.53 2.98
N ARG A 96 0.34 -18.57 3.63
CA ARG A 96 0.90 -19.11 4.89
C ARG A 96 1.85 -20.27 4.62
N HIS A 97 2.76 -20.42 5.58
CA HIS A 97 3.77 -21.46 5.83
C HIS A 97 4.96 -21.61 4.88
N GLU A 98 4.86 -21.33 3.57
CA GLU A 98 5.99 -21.51 2.63
C GLU A 98 6.39 -20.25 1.84
N GLY A 99 6.04 -19.07 2.36
CA GLY A 99 7.00 -17.96 2.31
C GLY A 99 6.96 -16.99 1.13
N ASN A 100 5.81 -16.65 0.55
CA ASN A 100 5.72 -15.45 -0.30
C ASN A 100 4.46 -14.62 -0.01
N ARG A 101 4.61 -13.31 0.09
CA ARG A 101 3.51 -12.34 0.24
C ARG A 101 3.48 -11.51 -1.03
N VAL A 102 2.34 -11.35 -1.67
CA VAL A 102 2.27 -10.51 -2.88
C VAL A 102 2.04 -9.05 -2.47
N TYR A 103 2.83 -8.16 -3.09
CA TYR A 103 2.75 -6.72 -2.87
C TYR A 103 2.50 -5.99 -4.20
N GLN A 104 1.64 -4.98 -4.15
CA GLN A 104 1.40 -4.01 -5.21
C GLN A 104 2.11 -2.72 -4.85
N VAL A 105 2.86 -2.16 -5.80
CA VAL A 105 3.62 -0.91 -5.60
C VAL A 105 2.96 0.18 -6.42
N ASN A 106 2.75 1.35 -5.81
CA ASN A 106 2.34 2.58 -6.48
C ASN A 106 3.47 3.61 -6.34
N VAL A 107 3.85 4.25 -7.44
CA VAL A 107 4.88 5.31 -7.48
C VAL A 107 4.32 6.47 -8.28
N LEU A 108 4.34 7.69 -7.71
CA LEU A 108 3.87 8.92 -8.35
C LEU A 108 2.49 8.79 -9.01
N GLY A 109 1.58 8.08 -8.35
CA GLY A 109 0.20 7.83 -8.83
C GLY A 109 0.06 6.74 -9.89
N ARG A 110 1.14 6.00 -10.22
CA ARG A 110 1.11 4.85 -11.15
C ARG A 110 1.27 3.54 -10.41
N THR A 111 0.38 2.60 -10.69
CA THR A 111 0.44 1.23 -10.15
C THR A 111 1.39 0.37 -10.98
N MET A 112 2.38 -0.22 -10.32
CA MET A 112 3.32 -1.19 -10.89
C MET A 112 2.69 -2.58 -10.95
N PRO A 113 3.09 -3.43 -11.91
CA PRO A 113 2.66 -4.82 -11.95
C PRO A 113 2.96 -5.57 -10.64
N GLU A 114 1.98 -6.34 -10.15
CA GLU A 114 2.11 -7.15 -8.93
C GLU A 114 3.13 -8.29 -9.12
N THR A 115 4.39 -8.00 -8.86
CA THR A 115 5.53 -8.91 -9.10
C THR A 115 6.33 -9.21 -7.83
N CYS A 116 6.23 -8.36 -6.81
CA CYS A 116 7.03 -8.44 -5.59
C CYS A 116 6.46 -9.48 -4.61
N ARG A 117 7.33 -10.37 -4.14
CA ARG A 117 7.03 -11.46 -3.20
C ARG A 117 7.49 -11.19 -1.77
N SER A 118 8.25 -10.12 -1.58
CA SER A 118 8.72 -9.61 -0.29
C SER A 118 8.50 -8.10 -0.18
N ILE A 119 8.55 -7.56 1.05
CA ILE A 119 8.42 -6.11 1.25
C ILE A 119 9.71 -5.40 0.80
N GLU A 120 10.84 -6.09 0.92
CA GLU A 120 12.16 -5.66 0.47
C GLU A 120 12.16 -5.46 -1.05
N GLU A 121 11.73 -6.46 -1.83
CA GLU A 121 11.59 -6.36 -3.30
C GLU A 121 10.65 -5.22 -3.70
N ALA A 122 9.56 -5.03 -2.95
CA ALA A 122 8.60 -3.97 -3.23
C ALA A 122 9.16 -2.57 -2.98
N ARG A 123 9.99 -2.40 -1.94
CA ARG A 123 10.68 -1.14 -1.65
C ARG A 123 11.77 -0.84 -2.66
N GLU A 124 12.56 -1.85 -3.04
CA GLU A 124 13.58 -1.73 -4.08
C GLU A 124 12.95 -1.34 -5.42
N LEU A 125 11.85 -2.00 -5.82
CA LEU A 125 11.10 -1.62 -7.01
C LEU A 125 10.56 -0.19 -6.92
N GLY A 126 10.01 0.20 -5.76
CA GLY A 126 9.49 1.54 -5.53
C GLY A 126 10.57 2.62 -5.68
N ALA A 127 11.75 2.40 -5.10
CA ALA A 127 12.88 3.31 -5.22
C ALA A 127 13.41 3.38 -6.66
N PHE A 128 13.59 2.22 -7.31
CA PHE A 128 14.04 2.16 -8.70
C PHE A 128 13.11 2.90 -9.66
N GLU A 129 11.79 2.64 -9.55
CA GLU A 129 10.81 3.30 -10.42
C GLU A 129 10.65 4.78 -10.11
N TYR A 130 10.87 5.20 -8.85
CA TYR A 130 10.92 6.61 -8.50
C TYR A 130 12.10 7.31 -9.16
N ASP A 131 13.33 6.81 -8.98
CA ASP A 131 14.56 7.42 -9.56
C ASP A 131 14.46 7.56 -11.09
N LYS A 132 13.92 6.52 -11.74
CA LYS A 132 13.68 6.52 -13.18
C LYS A 132 12.69 7.60 -13.64
N GLN A 133 11.70 7.93 -12.80
CA GLN A 133 10.61 8.86 -13.12
C GLN A 133 10.88 10.29 -12.63
N SER A 134 11.65 10.46 -11.54
CA SER A 134 12.06 11.76 -11.00
C SER A 134 13.09 12.46 -11.89
N GLY A 135 13.75 11.71 -12.77
CA GLY A 135 14.79 12.23 -13.65
C GLY A 135 16.20 12.19 -13.04
N ASP A 136 16.36 11.54 -11.88
CA ASP A 136 17.66 11.29 -11.25
C ASP A 136 18.38 10.06 -11.80
N ALA A 137 17.76 9.30 -12.72
CA ALA A 137 18.44 8.28 -13.52
C ALA A 137 19.43 8.92 -14.50
N SER A 138 20.60 9.29 -13.99
CA SER A 138 21.81 9.64 -14.75
C SER A 138 22.63 8.40 -15.07
#